data_AF-A0A1E7LU86-F1
#
_entry.id   AF-A0A1E7LU86-F1
#
_cell.length_a   1.000
_cell.length_b   1.000
_cell.length_c   1.000
_cell.angle_alpha   90.00
_cell.angle_beta   90.00
_cell.angle_gamma   90.00
#
_symmetry.space_group_name_H-M   'P 1'
#
loop_
_entity.id
_entity.type
_entity.pdbx_description
1 polymer ?
#
loop_
_entity_poly.entity_id
_entity_poly.type
_entity_poly.pdbx_seq_one_letter_code
_entity_poly.pdbx_strand_id
1 'polypeptide(L)'
;AEALRDATALLSRLDVAGSGPVAEAAVDAYRARAEGGRGREVLAPGYPPRAVRVLELAQRVGLLVSVAYENGHGGAVSASEMAARGAALRPVERVARRAVVAAYNAYVEGGEVRR
;
A
#
# COMPACT_ATOMS: atom_id res chain seq x y z
N ALA A 1 6.40 -8.41 7.41
CA ALA A 1 5.53 -7.23 7.61
C ALA A 1 6.33 -5.93 7.75
N GLU A 2 7.53 -5.97 8.33
CA GLU A 2 8.42 -4.81 8.51
C GLU A 2 8.73 -4.08 7.20
N ALA A 3 9.15 -4.80 6.15
CA ALA A 3 9.41 -4.21 4.83
C ALA A 3 8.24 -3.38 4.24
N LEU A 4 6.99 -3.79 4.48
CA LEU A 4 5.82 -3.02 4.02
C LEU A 4 5.59 -1.76 4.88
N ARG A 5 5.92 -1.81 6.18
CA ARG A 5 5.82 -0.63 7.06
C ARG A 5 6.89 0.38 6.72
N ASP A 6 8.11 -0.08 6.49
CA ASP A 6 9.23 0.77 6.09
C ASP A 6 8.96 1.42 4.73
N ALA A 7 8.47 0.62 3.77
CA ALA A 7 8.02 1.14 2.47
C ALA A 7 6.91 2.19 2.62
N THR A 8 5.92 1.94 3.49
CA THR A 8 4.83 2.89 3.76
C THR A 8 5.36 4.20 4.34
N ALA A 9 6.26 4.13 5.32
CA ALA A 9 6.85 5.31 5.97
C ALA A 9 7.71 6.12 5.00
N LEU A 10 8.49 5.44 4.15
CA LEU A 10 9.28 6.08 3.11
C LEU A 10 8.40 6.77 2.06
N LEU A 11 7.42 6.04 1.51
CA LEU A 11 6.49 6.58 0.50
C LEU A 11 5.68 7.75 1.05
N SER A 12 5.14 7.64 2.26
CA SER A 12 4.38 8.74 2.87
C SER A 12 5.22 10.02 3.04
N ARG A 13 6.52 9.90 3.35
CA ARG A 13 7.42 11.07 3.43
C ARG A 13 7.71 11.67 2.06
N LEU A 14 7.95 10.82 1.06
CA LEU A 14 8.23 11.26 -0.31
C LEU A 14 6.99 11.90 -0.95
N ASP A 15 5.79 11.36 -0.69
CA ASP A 15 4.55 11.86 -1.27
C ASP A 15 4.16 13.23 -0.68
N VAL A 16 4.27 13.41 0.65
CA VAL A 16 4.01 14.68 1.34
C VAL A 16 4.98 15.78 0.88
N ALA A 17 6.21 15.44 0.52
CA ALA A 17 7.20 16.42 0.10
C ALA A 17 7.00 16.95 -1.33
N GLY A 18 6.18 16.31 -2.18
CA GLY A 18 6.26 16.54 -3.63
C GLY A 18 4.99 16.38 -4.48
N SER A 19 3.90 15.85 -3.92
CA SER A 19 2.78 15.36 -4.76
C SER A 19 1.59 16.33 -4.88
N GLY A 20 1.61 17.45 -4.15
CA GLY A 20 0.56 18.47 -4.20
C GLY A 20 -0.79 18.05 -3.58
N PRO A 21 -1.79 18.95 -3.60
CA PRO A 21 -3.04 18.80 -2.83
C PRO A 21 -3.94 17.63 -3.29
N VAL A 22 -3.84 17.21 -4.56
CA VAL A 22 -4.63 16.06 -5.08
C VAL A 22 -4.14 14.75 -4.46
N ALA A 23 -2.83 14.58 -4.33
CA ALA A 23 -2.24 13.43 -3.68
C ALA A 23 -2.55 13.38 -2.18
N GLU A 24 -2.49 14.53 -1.50
CA GLU A 24 -2.89 14.64 -0.09
C GLU A 24 -4.35 14.24 0.11
N ALA A 25 -5.26 14.74 -0.73
CA ALA A 25 -6.67 14.38 -0.68
C ALA A 25 -6.92 12.88 -0.91
N ALA A 26 -6.17 12.24 -1.82
CA ALA A 26 -6.28 10.80 -2.05
C ALA A 26 -5.83 9.97 -0.84
N VAL A 27 -4.74 10.38 -0.18
CA VAL A 27 -4.24 9.73 1.03
C VAL A 27 -5.20 9.92 2.21
N ASP A 28 -5.77 11.11 2.37
CA ASP A 28 -6.72 11.40 3.44
C ASP A 28 -8.05 10.68 3.22
N ALA A 29 -8.55 10.59 1.99
CA ALA A 29 -9.73 9.78 1.66
C ALA A 29 -9.54 8.30 2.02
N TYR A 30 -8.34 7.75 1.79
CA TYR A 30 -8.00 6.41 2.22
C TYR A 30 -7.97 6.25 3.74
N ARG A 31 -7.34 7.19 4.47
CA ARG A 31 -7.29 7.18 5.93
C ARG A 31 -8.70 7.22 6.52
N ALA A 32 -9.55 8.13 6.05
CA ALA A 32 -10.95 8.23 6.48
C ALA A 32 -11.74 6.93 6.25
N ARG A 33 -11.52 6.26 5.10
CA ARG A 33 -12.12 4.96 4.81
C ARG A 33 -11.61 3.84 5.72
N ALA A 34 -10.31 3.84 6.02
CA ALA A 34 -9.67 2.84 6.85
C ALA A 34 -10.09 2.97 8.33
N GLU A 35 -10.16 4.20 8.85
CA GLU A 35 -10.59 4.50 10.22
C GLU A 35 -12.09 4.25 10.44
N GLY A 36 -12.92 4.45 9.41
CA GLY A 36 -14.36 4.18 9.45
C GLY A 36 -14.77 2.70 9.50
N GLY A 37 -13.85 1.77 9.81
CA GLY A 37 -14.14 0.34 10.03
C GLY A 37 -14.43 -0.48 8.77
N ARG A 38 -14.79 0.14 7.65
CA ARG A 38 -15.06 -0.56 6.37
C ARG A 38 -13.85 -1.27 5.77
N GLY A 39 -12.63 -0.88 6.15
CA GLY A 39 -11.41 -1.59 5.78
C GLY A 39 -11.27 -2.98 6.43
N ARG A 40 -11.90 -3.20 7.59
CA ARG A 40 -11.88 -4.48 8.31
C ARG A 40 -12.81 -5.54 7.73
N GLU A 41 -13.79 -5.15 6.91
CA GLU A 41 -14.76 -6.08 6.31
C GLU A 41 -14.23 -6.82 5.08
N VAL A 42 -12.99 -6.56 4.66
CA VAL A 42 -12.42 -7.17 3.44
C VAL A 42 -12.12 -8.65 3.61
N LEU A 43 -11.88 -9.09 4.85
CA LEU A 43 -11.69 -10.50 5.20
C LEU A 43 -12.86 -10.97 6.06
N ALA A 44 -13.34 -12.19 5.80
CA ALA A 44 -14.39 -12.80 6.59
C ALA A 44 -13.96 -12.94 8.06
N PRO A 45 -14.92 -12.94 9.02
CA PRO A 45 -14.64 -13.26 10.41
C PRO A 45 -13.89 -14.60 10.53
N GLY A 46 -12.89 -14.66 11.42
CA GLY A 46 -12.08 -15.86 11.65
C GLY A 46 -10.72 -15.87 10.93
N TYR A 47 -10.46 -14.92 10.04
CA TYR A 47 -9.09 -14.69 9.54
C TYR A 47 -8.15 -14.28 10.68
N PRO A 48 -6.87 -14.70 10.64
CA PRO A 48 -5.92 -14.35 11.68
C PRO A 48 -5.68 -12.83 11.68
N PRO A 49 -5.61 -12.15 12.85
CA PRO A 49 -5.45 -10.69 12.92
C PRO A 49 -4.23 -10.15 12.17
N ARG A 50 -3.18 -10.97 12.02
CA ARG A 50 -2.00 -10.63 11.23
C ARG A 50 -2.30 -10.47 9.73
N ALA A 51 -3.22 -11.26 9.17
CA ALA A 51 -3.58 -11.20 7.76
C ALA A 51 -4.35 -9.93 7.45
N VAL A 52 -5.29 -9.55 8.33
CA VAL A 52 -6.02 -8.26 8.25
C VAL A 52 -5.03 -7.10 8.19
N ARG A 53 -4.07 -7.04 9.13
CA ARG A 53 -3.05 -5.98 9.17
C ARG A 53 -2.14 -5.98 7.93
N VAL A 54 -1.78 -7.15 7.41
CA VAL A 54 -0.95 -7.25 6.20
C VAL A 54 -1.71 -6.74 4.98
N LEU A 55 -3.00 -7.08 4.87
CA LEU A 55 -3.86 -6.62 3.79
C LEU A 55 -4.03 -5.10 3.81
N GLU A 56 -4.36 -4.53 4.97
CA GLU A 56 -4.47 -3.07 5.16
C GLU A 56 -3.19 -2.35 4.76
N LEU A 57 -2.03 -2.88 5.18
CA LEU A 57 -0.74 -2.29 4.87
C LEU A 57 -0.41 -2.40 3.38
N ALA A 58 -0.70 -3.54 2.75
CA ALA A 58 -0.47 -3.76 1.33
C ALA A 58 -1.35 -2.86 0.45
N GLN A 59 -2.62 -2.67 0.81
CA GLN A 59 -3.54 -1.75 0.12
C GLN A 59 -3.06 -0.30 0.25
N ARG A 60 -2.62 0.12 1.44
CA ARG A 60 -2.05 1.45 1.65
C ARG A 60 -0.82 1.69 0.78
N VAL A 61 0.10 0.72 0.71
CA VAL A 61 1.30 0.82 -0.15
C VAL A 61 0.90 0.92 -1.62
N GLY A 62 -0.07 0.12 -2.07
CA GLY A 62 -0.57 0.17 -3.45
C GLY A 62 -1.11 1.55 -3.82
N LEU A 63 -1.88 2.17 -2.92
CA LEU A 63 -2.38 3.54 -3.11
C LEU A 63 -1.23 4.55 -3.21
N LEU A 64 -0.29 4.53 -2.26
CA LEU A 64 0.85 5.45 -2.25
C LEU A 64 1.70 5.31 -3.53
N VAL A 65 1.90 4.08 -4.01
CA VAL A 65 2.57 3.82 -5.29
C VAL A 65 1.78 4.40 -6.46
N SER A 66 0.44 4.28 -6.49
CA SER A 66 -0.41 4.89 -7.54
C SER A 66 -0.30 6.41 -7.53
N VAL A 67 -0.42 7.01 -6.33
CA VAL A 67 -0.28 8.45 -6.12
C VAL A 67 1.10 8.92 -6.58
N ALA A 68 2.15 8.16 -6.28
CA ALA A 68 3.49 8.44 -6.74
C ALA A 68 3.64 8.32 -8.27
N TYR A 69 2.93 7.42 -8.95
CA TYR A 69 2.94 7.39 -10.41
C TYR A 69 2.19 8.58 -11.04
N GLU A 70 1.05 8.95 -10.46
CA GLU A 70 0.12 9.94 -11.04
C GLU A 70 0.50 11.39 -10.74
N ASN A 71 1.08 11.66 -9.57
CA ASN A 71 1.36 13.02 -9.09
C ASN A 71 2.86 13.33 -9.17
N GLY A 72 3.43 13.20 -10.36
CA GLY A 72 4.70 13.84 -10.68
C GLY A 72 4.53 15.35 -10.57
N HIS A 73 5.19 15.97 -9.59
CA HIS A 73 5.40 17.41 -9.35
C HIS A 73 5.02 18.31 -10.54
N GLY A 74 4.35 19.44 -10.27
CA GLY A 74 3.95 20.43 -11.29
C GLY A 74 5.09 21.16 -12.03
N GLY A 75 6.30 20.60 -12.07
CA GLY A 75 7.43 21.04 -12.89
C GLY A 75 7.70 20.06 -14.04
N ALA A 76 8.43 20.50 -15.06
CA ALA A 76 8.78 19.68 -16.21
C ALA A 76 9.76 18.55 -15.80
N VAL A 77 9.23 17.37 -15.49
CA VAL A 77 10.01 16.16 -15.20
C VAL A 77 10.43 15.50 -16.51
N SER A 78 11.70 15.10 -16.64
CA SER A 78 12.17 14.39 -17.82
C SER A 78 11.64 12.96 -17.89
N ALA A 79 11.53 12.40 -19.11
CA ALA A 79 11.15 11.01 -19.31
C ALA A 79 12.10 10.02 -18.59
N SER A 80 13.39 10.37 -18.47
CA SER A 80 14.39 9.60 -17.71
C SER A 80 14.11 9.56 -16.21
N GLU A 81 13.68 10.68 -15.62
CA GLU A 81 13.33 10.73 -14.20
C GLU A 81 12.04 9.96 -13.91
N MET A 82 11.05 10.03 -14.81
CA MET A 82 9.85 9.20 -14.73
C MET A 82 10.17 7.70 -14.80
N ALA A 83 11.07 7.31 -15.70
CA ALA A 83 11.51 5.92 -15.85
C ALA A 83 12.31 5.43 -14.63
N ALA A 84 13.22 6.25 -14.10
CA ALA A 84 13.97 5.94 -12.88
C ALA A 84 13.05 5.79 -11.66
N ARG A 85 12.06 6.66 -11.52
CA ARG A 85 11.03 6.56 -10.48
C ARG A 85 10.24 5.25 -10.60
N GLY A 86 9.78 4.92 -11.80
CA GLY A 86 9.07 3.66 -12.03
C GLY A 86 9.94 2.45 -11.68
N ALA A 87 11.20 2.44 -12.08
CA ALA A 87 12.14 1.36 -11.74
C ALA A 87 12.31 1.21 -10.22
N ALA A 88 12.36 2.32 -9.47
CA ALA A 88 12.47 2.31 -8.01
C ALA A 88 11.19 1.82 -7.31
N LEU A 89 10.00 2.12 -7.85
CA LEU A 89 8.71 1.73 -7.24
C LEU A 89 8.30 0.28 -7.54
N ARG A 90 8.74 -0.29 -8.67
CA ARG A 90 8.35 -1.63 -9.12
C ARG A 90 8.59 -2.76 -8.09
N PRO A 91 9.71 -2.81 -7.34
CA PRO A 91 9.90 -3.82 -6.31
C PRO A 91 8.88 -3.71 -5.18
N VAL A 92 8.58 -2.48 -4.74
CA VAL A 92 7.63 -2.20 -3.66
C VAL A 92 6.22 -2.64 -4.06
N GLU A 93 5.80 -2.30 -5.29
CA GLU A 93 4.52 -2.71 -5.84
C GLU A 93 4.39 -4.24 -5.89
N ARG A 94 5.44 -4.94 -6.33
CA ARG A 94 5.46 -6.41 -6.36
C ARG A 94 5.28 -7.02 -4.97
N VAL A 95 5.95 -6.47 -3.95
CA VAL A 95 5.82 -6.92 -2.56
C VAL A 95 4.40 -6.67 -2.05
N ALA A 96 3.82 -5.51 -2.32
CA ALA A 96 2.43 -5.20 -1.95
C ALA A 96 1.44 -6.18 -2.59
N ARG A 97 1.55 -6.44 -3.91
CA ARG A 97 0.69 -7.41 -4.60
C ARG A 97 0.81 -8.82 -4.02
N ARG A 98 2.03 -9.27 -3.71
CA ARG A 98 2.25 -10.59 -3.06
C ARG A 98 1.65 -10.65 -1.66
N ALA A 99 1.75 -9.56 -0.89
CA ALA A 99 1.20 -9.49 0.45
C ALA A 99 -0.34 -9.52 0.47
N VAL A 100 -1.00 -8.94 -0.53
CA VAL A 100 -2.46 -9.07 -0.71
C VAL A 100 -2.83 -10.54 -0.88
N VAL A 101 -2.18 -11.25 -1.80
CA VAL A 101 -2.42 -12.68 -2.05
C VAL A 101 -2.17 -13.51 -0.79
N ALA A 102 -1.04 -13.26 -0.10
CA ALA A 102 -0.71 -13.96 1.15
C ALA A 102 -1.74 -13.70 2.26
N ALA A 103 -2.29 -12.49 2.36
CA ALA A 103 -3.30 -12.17 3.35
C ALA A 103 -4.62 -12.92 3.11
N TYR A 104 -5.07 -13.02 1.84
CA TYR A 104 -6.23 -13.82 1.49
C TYR A 104 -5.99 -15.33 1.67
N ASN A 105 -4.78 -15.81 1.42
CA ASN A 105 -4.45 -17.24 1.60
C ASN A 105 -4.18 -17.63 3.06
N ALA A 106 -4.06 -16.67 3.99
CA ALA A 106 -3.71 -16.93 5.38
C ALA A 106 -4.73 -17.77 6.17
N TYR A 107 -5.98 -17.86 5.69
CA TYR A 107 -6.98 -18.75 6.28
C TYR A 107 -6.66 -20.24 6.04
N VAL A 108 -6.11 -20.58 4.87
CA VAL A 108 -5.74 -21.96 4.51
C VAL A 108 -4.55 -22.43 5.36
N GLU A 109 -3.50 -21.62 5.47
CA GLU A 109 -2.32 -21.95 6.27
C GLU A 109 -2.60 -22.01 7.79
N GLY A 110 -3.56 -21.22 8.28
CA GLY A 110 -3.96 -21.23 9.69
C GLY A 110 -4.73 -22.49 10.13
N GLY A 111 -5.28 -23.23 9.15
CA GLY A 111 -5.91 -24.53 9.36
C GLY A 111 -4.91 -25.69 9.35
N GLU A 112 -3.81 -25.57 8.61
CA GLU A 112 -2.77 -26.61 8.49
C GLU A 112 -1.88 -26.71 9.73
N VAL A 113 -1.62 -25.59 10.42
CA VAL A 113 -0.82 -25.56 11.68
C VAL A 113 -1.61 -26.15 12.88
N ARG A 114 -2.90 -26.48 12.70
CA ARG A 114 -3.80 -26.95 13.76
C ARG A 114 -4.26 -28.40 13.58
N ARG A 115 -3.59 -29.18 12.74
CA ARG A 115 -3.71 -30.64 12.62
C ARG A 115 -2.39 -31.29 13.01
#